data_AF-A0A2D5V1C4-F1
#
_entry.id   AF-A0A2D5V1C4-F1
#
_cell.length_a   1.000
_cell.length_b   1.000
_cell.length_c   1.000
_cell.angle_alpha   90.00
_cell.angle_beta   90.00
_cell.angle_gamma   90.00
#
_symmetry.space_group_name_H-M   'P 1'
#
loop_
_entity.id
_entity.type
_entity.pdbx_description
1 polymer ?
#
loop_
_entity_poly.entity_id
_entity_poly.type
_entity_poly.pdbx_seq_one_letter_code
_entity_poly.pdbx_strand_id
1 'polypeptide(L)'
;MQISEEVKVRLHDIEEGYYRIVSLLFFLIMIIFIFWVAFSAKASLQTVSLSFLPTFLLIIIVMALIDKQFYHLYYNWIIAIFLLIIFYIMGYMQILSSTVDFPLLFGLNIILCSLYLSFLGLGKQIAQKGIIKPKSEMISVKTKNQEPQPEKKEEIIEVVHSIEDRCKAINFVIGRVYGKAHGGTEEMRRTLRIDPVLYNAFNELKDQNIEEVKDHIKKILDLLLSKLALYDLPESAVFKSTAGLKKLERDEDGSDKVIDVLLKNDKDPVKNYIDAATSFCKQALKELNEQ
;
A
#
# COMPACT_ATOMS: atom_id res chain seq x y z
N MET A 1 -1.95 -10.54 -6.02
CA MET A 1 -1.93 -9.07 -6.19
C MET A 1 -0.51 -8.60 -5.90
N GLN A 2 0.30 -8.29 -6.91
CA GLN A 2 1.63 -7.71 -6.68
C GLN A 2 1.45 -6.19 -6.52
N ILE A 3 1.57 -5.68 -5.29
CA ILE A 3 1.69 -4.25 -5.02
C ILE A 3 2.88 -3.74 -5.84
N SER A 4 2.71 -2.68 -6.65
CA SER A 4 3.82 -2.13 -7.44
C SER A 4 4.96 -1.70 -6.52
N GLU A 5 6.21 -1.84 -6.96
CA GLU A 5 7.37 -1.43 -6.17
C GLU A 5 7.29 0.03 -5.72
N GLU A 6 6.75 0.93 -6.56
CA GLU A 6 6.49 2.32 -6.17
C GLU A 6 5.50 2.47 -5.01
N VAL A 7 4.44 1.66 -4.98
CA VAL A 7 3.51 1.67 -3.85
C VAL A 7 4.20 1.09 -2.61
N LYS A 8 5.04 0.06 -2.75
CA LYS A 8 5.82 -0.45 -1.61
C LYS A 8 6.77 0.61 -1.05
N VAL A 9 7.46 1.37 -1.91
CA VAL A 9 8.35 2.46 -1.50
C VAL A 9 7.58 3.57 -0.78
N ARG A 10 6.47 4.06 -1.35
CA ARG A 10 5.65 5.09 -0.67
C ARG A 10 5.06 4.61 0.64
N LEU A 11 4.64 3.35 0.72
CA LEU A 11 4.13 2.77 1.96
C LEU A 11 5.21 2.68 3.02
N HIS A 12 6.42 2.30 2.62
CA HIS A 12 7.57 2.26 3.49
C HIS A 12 7.89 3.65 4.06
N ASP A 13 7.89 4.70 3.22
CA ASP A 13 8.15 6.08 3.67
C ASP A 13 7.09 6.58 4.67
N ILE A 14 5.82 6.22 4.45
CA ILE A 14 4.71 6.56 5.35
C ILE A 14 4.85 5.80 6.69
N GLU A 15 5.19 4.51 6.65
CA GLU A 15 5.42 3.70 7.85
C GLU A 15 6.59 4.26 8.68
N GLU A 16 7.73 4.57 8.04
CA GLU A 16 8.88 5.19 8.70
C GLU A 16 8.52 6.52 9.35
N GLY A 17 7.82 7.40 8.61
CA GLY A 17 7.37 8.69 9.12
C GLY A 17 6.48 8.55 10.35
N TYR A 18 5.55 7.60 10.32
CA TYR A 18 4.69 7.29 11.47
C TYR A 18 5.50 6.85 12.69
N TYR A 19 6.40 5.88 12.54
CA TYR A 19 7.18 5.36 13.68
C TYR A 19 8.09 6.43 14.29
N ARG A 20 8.66 7.32 13.47
CA ARG A 20 9.44 8.47 13.94
C ARG A 20 8.59 9.42 14.77
N ILE A 21 7.40 9.79 14.28
CA ILE A 21 6.48 10.69 15.00
C ILE A 21 6.05 10.07 16.34
N VAL A 22 5.66 8.79 16.36
CA VAL A 22 5.26 8.11 17.60
C VAL A 22 6.42 8.03 18.58
N SER A 23 7.63 7.72 18.11
CA SER A 23 8.81 7.63 18.98
C SER A 23 9.20 8.98 19.58
N LEU A 24 9.14 10.06 18.79
CA LEU A 24 9.37 11.43 19.27
C LEU A 24 8.32 11.86 20.29
N LEU A 25 7.04 11.59 20.02
CA LEU A 25 5.95 11.92 20.93
C LEU A 25 6.08 11.15 22.25
N PHE A 26 6.37 9.84 22.18
CA PHE A 26 6.56 9.02 23.36
C PHE A 26 7.79 9.46 24.17
N PHE A 27 8.87 9.86 23.50
CA PHE A 27 10.06 10.42 24.13
C PHE A 27 9.75 11.70 24.91
N LEU A 28 8.98 12.63 24.32
CA LEU A 28 8.54 13.86 24.99
C LEU A 28 7.64 13.56 26.20
N ILE A 29 6.69 12.64 26.06
CA ILE A 29 5.82 12.19 27.16
C ILE A 29 6.65 11.58 28.28
N MET A 30 7.66 10.76 27.95
CA MET A 30 8.58 10.16 28.92
C MET A 30 9.38 11.20 29.70
N ILE A 31 9.88 12.26 29.04
CA ILE A 31 10.56 13.36 29.73
C ILE A 31 9.61 13.99 30.75
N ILE A 32 8.40 14.37 30.34
CA ILE A 32 7.41 14.98 31.23
C ILE A 32 7.07 14.05 32.39
N PHE A 33 6.89 12.76 32.11
CA PHE A 33 6.61 11.74 33.11
C PHE A 33 7.72 11.62 34.15
N ILE A 34 8.99 11.64 33.73
CA ILE A 34 10.15 11.57 34.62
C ILE A 34 10.23 12.79 35.53
N PHE A 35 10.00 14.00 35.00
CA PHE A 35 9.91 15.21 35.82
C PHE A 35 8.78 15.10 36.85
N TRP A 36 7.62 14.60 36.43
CA TRP A 36 6.47 14.39 37.31
C TRP A 36 6.77 13.37 38.42
N VAL A 37 7.40 12.23 38.11
CA VAL A 37 7.80 11.22 39.10
C VAL A 37 8.84 11.78 40.07
N ALA A 38 9.86 12.49 39.56
CA ALA A 38 10.90 13.10 40.41
C ALA A 38 10.31 14.11 41.39
N PHE A 39 9.41 14.98 40.91
CA PHE A 39 8.69 15.93 41.74
C PHE A 39 7.83 15.24 42.80
N SER A 40 7.02 14.24 42.39
CA SER A 40 6.09 13.54 43.26
C SER A 40 6.79 12.73 44.36
N ALA A 41 7.90 12.09 43.99
CA ALA A 41 8.70 11.27 44.90
C ALA A 41 9.67 12.09 45.76
N LYS A 42 9.78 13.42 45.55
CA LYS A 42 10.81 14.28 46.15
C LYS A 42 12.22 13.71 45.99
N ALA A 43 12.46 13.04 44.86
CA ALA A 43 13.73 12.40 44.55
C ALA A 43 14.55 13.28 43.59
N SER A 44 15.86 13.06 43.55
CA SER A 44 16.70 13.77 42.57
C SER A 44 16.32 13.34 41.15
N LEU A 45 16.29 14.31 40.23
CA LEU A 45 15.98 14.04 38.82
C LEU A 45 16.95 12.99 38.25
N GLN A 46 18.23 13.06 38.61
CA GLN A 46 19.25 12.11 38.15
C GLN A 46 18.91 10.67 38.54
N THR A 47 18.51 10.44 39.79
CA THR A 47 18.16 9.10 40.27
C THR A 47 16.93 8.55 39.54
N VAL A 48 15.92 9.39 39.33
CA VAL A 48 14.71 8.97 38.62
C VAL A 48 15.00 8.73 37.13
N SER A 49 15.75 9.61 36.47
CA SER A 49 16.17 9.43 35.07
C SER A 49 16.96 8.14 34.87
N LEU A 50 17.89 7.81 35.76
CA LEU A 50 18.66 6.56 35.71
C LEU A 50 17.75 5.34 35.89
N SER A 51 16.67 5.49 36.66
CA SER A 51 15.68 4.43 36.87
C SER A 51 14.79 4.17 35.65
N PHE A 52 14.73 5.09 34.69
CA PHE A 52 14.00 4.92 33.42
C PHE A 52 14.95 4.70 32.22
N LEU A 53 16.23 4.46 32.48
CA LEU A 53 17.24 4.20 31.44
C LEU A 53 16.85 3.06 30.47
N PRO A 54 16.24 1.94 30.90
CA PRO A 54 15.84 0.88 29.96
C PRO A 54 14.84 1.35 28.92
N THR A 55 13.83 2.11 29.34
CA THR A 55 12.81 2.66 28.45
C THR A 55 13.44 3.67 27.48
N PHE A 56 14.34 4.54 27.97
CA PHE A 56 15.05 5.50 27.12
C PHE A 56 15.93 4.81 26.08
N LEU A 57 16.75 3.85 26.49
CA LEU A 57 17.62 3.10 25.59
C LEU A 57 16.80 2.35 24.54
N LEU A 58 15.66 1.76 24.93
CA LEU A 58 14.76 1.12 23.99
C LEU A 58 14.28 2.09 22.91
N ILE A 59 13.80 3.28 23.29
CA ILE A 59 13.34 4.30 22.33
C ILE A 59 14.47 4.70 21.38
N ILE A 60 15.67 4.98 21.90
CA ILE A 60 16.83 5.39 21.10
C ILE A 60 17.24 4.29 20.13
N ILE A 61 17.35 3.05 20.61
CA ILE A 61 17.73 1.89 19.77
C ILE A 61 16.67 1.68 18.69
N VAL A 62 15.38 1.73 19.02
CA VAL A 62 14.31 1.57 18.04
C VAL A 62 14.35 2.69 17.00
N MET A 63 14.56 3.95 17.39
CA MET A 63 14.75 5.06 16.44
C MET A 63 15.93 4.80 15.49
N ALA A 64 17.07 4.33 16.01
CA ALA A 64 18.23 4.00 15.18
C ALA A 64 17.98 2.81 14.23
N LEU A 65 17.19 1.82 14.66
CA LEU A 65 16.84 0.65 13.85
C LEU A 65 15.81 0.96 12.75
N ILE A 66 14.91 1.93 12.98
CA ILE A 66 13.99 2.43 11.96
C ILE A 66 14.79 2.98 10.77
N ASP A 67 15.82 3.79 11.03
CA ASP A 67 16.65 4.39 9.97
C ASP A 67 17.47 3.38 9.15
N LYS A 68 17.71 2.18 9.69
CA LYS A 68 18.47 1.11 9.03
C LYS A 68 17.59 0.04 8.38
N GLN A 69 16.27 0.23 8.35
CA GLN A 69 15.31 -0.74 7.80
C GLN A 69 15.36 -2.13 8.48
N PHE A 70 15.97 -2.25 9.65
CA PHE A 70 16.03 -3.51 10.43
C PHE A 70 14.87 -3.62 11.44
N TYR A 71 13.81 -2.84 11.22
CA TYR A 71 12.68 -2.76 12.13
C TYR A 71 11.76 -3.99 12.00
N HIS A 72 12.01 -4.99 12.84
CA HIS A 72 11.03 -6.06 13.09
C HIS A 72 10.55 -5.98 14.53
N LEU A 73 9.22 -5.89 14.71
CA LEU A 73 8.57 -5.77 16.01
C LEU A 73 9.05 -6.85 17.00
N TYR A 74 9.30 -8.08 16.52
CA TYR A 74 9.82 -9.18 17.31
C TYR A 74 11.19 -8.89 17.95
N TYR A 75 12.14 -8.31 17.20
CA TYR A 75 13.45 -7.96 17.75
C TYR A 75 13.37 -6.85 18.79
N ASN A 76 12.45 -5.89 18.62
CA ASN A 76 12.25 -4.82 19.59
C ASN A 76 11.76 -5.35 20.95
N TRP A 77 10.90 -6.38 20.95
CA TRP A 77 10.49 -7.06 22.18
C TRP A 77 11.66 -7.77 22.86
N ILE A 78 12.54 -8.44 22.10
CA ILE A 78 13.74 -9.07 22.65
C ILE A 78 14.66 -8.02 23.29
N ILE A 79 14.90 -6.91 22.59
CA ILE A 79 15.72 -5.80 23.10
C ILE A 79 15.12 -5.24 24.39
N ALA A 80 13.80 -5.02 24.43
CA ALA A 80 13.11 -4.51 25.63
C ALA A 80 13.28 -5.46 26.83
N ILE A 81 13.07 -6.77 26.63
CA ILE A 81 13.24 -7.77 27.69
C ILE A 81 14.70 -7.80 28.16
N PHE A 82 15.65 -7.76 27.24
CA PHE A 82 17.07 -7.75 27.56
C PHE A 82 17.45 -6.53 28.42
N LEU A 83 16.99 -5.33 28.05
CA LEU A 83 17.22 -4.11 28.82
C LEU A 83 16.57 -4.16 30.21
N LEU A 84 15.38 -4.75 30.33
CA LEU A 84 14.70 -4.96 31.62
C LEU A 84 15.46 -5.95 32.52
N ILE A 85 16.02 -7.02 31.96
CA ILE A 85 16.85 -7.98 32.70
C ILE A 85 18.11 -7.30 33.23
N ILE A 86 18.80 -6.52 32.39
CA ILE A 86 19.99 -5.75 32.84
C ILE A 86 19.60 -4.81 33.98
N PHE A 87 18.49 -4.09 33.85
CA PHE A 87 18.01 -3.19 34.89
C PHE A 87 17.65 -3.92 36.18
N TYR A 88 17.06 -5.10 36.07
CA TYR A 88 16.76 -5.95 37.22
C TYR A 88 18.02 -6.34 37.97
N ILE A 89 19.05 -6.80 37.24
CA ILE A 89 20.35 -7.14 37.81
C ILE A 89 20.99 -5.91 38.47
N MET A 90 20.95 -4.74 37.84
CA MET A 90 21.49 -3.50 38.42
C MET A 90 20.81 -3.11 39.73
N GLY A 91 19.48 -3.24 39.80
CA GLY A 91 18.72 -2.99 41.02
C GLY A 91 19.02 -4.01 42.11
N TYR A 92 19.11 -5.30 41.75
CA TYR A 92 19.47 -6.36 42.68
C TYR A 92 20.87 -6.15 43.30
N MET A 93 21.83 -5.71 42.48
CA MET A 93 23.20 -5.39 42.90
C MET A 93 23.31 -4.04 43.63
N GLN A 94 22.18 -3.36 43.91
CA GLN A 94 22.12 -2.04 44.58
C GLN A 94 22.97 -0.95 43.90
N ILE A 95 23.16 -1.06 42.58
CA ILE A 95 23.84 -0.02 41.79
C ILE A 95 22.97 1.24 41.73
N LEU A 96 21.65 1.06 41.79
CA LEU A 96 20.67 2.14 41.94
C LEU A 96 20.57 2.53 43.42
N SER A 97 20.48 3.84 43.69
CA SER A 97 20.35 4.38 45.06
C SER A 97 19.26 3.66 45.85
N SER A 98 19.56 3.29 47.10
CA SER A 98 18.63 2.64 48.04
C SER A 98 17.42 3.50 48.41
N THR A 99 17.42 4.77 48.02
CA THR A 99 16.37 5.75 48.29
C THR A 99 15.11 5.58 47.43
N VAL A 100 15.11 4.69 46.45
CA VAL A 100 13.96 4.53 45.54
C VAL A 100 13.38 3.12 45.59
N ASP A 101 12.05 3.04 45.56
CA ASP A 101 11.30 1.78 45.50
C ASP A 101 11.58 1.08 44.16
N PHE A 102 12.62 0.25 44.16
CA PHE A 102 13.08 -0.48 42.98
C PHE A 102 11.99 -1.38 42.37
N PRO A 103 11.25 -2.21 43.15
CA PRO A 103 10.14 -2.99 42.61
C PRO A 103 9.10 -2.15 41.84
N LEU A 104 8.71 -0.99 42.39
CA LEU A 104 7.77 -0.10 41.73
C LEU A 104 8.34 0.43 40.40
N LEU A 105 9.57 0.92 40.39
CA LEU A 105 10.24 1.43 39.19
C LEU A 105 10.43 0.35 38.11
N PHE A 106 10.78 -0.86 38.52
CA PHE A 106 10.89 -2.00 37.61
C PHE A 106 9.53 -2.29 36.94
N GLY A 107 8.45 -2.33 37.73
CA GLY A 107 7.09 -2.48 37.22
C GLY A 107 6.70 -1.37 36.24
N LEU A 108 7.04 -0.10 36.55
CA LEU A 108 6.78 1.03 35.66
C LEU A 108 7.54 0.90 34.33
N ASN A 109 8.80 0.46 34.33
CA ASN A 109 9.54 0.25 33.09
C ASN A 109 8.94 -0.88 32.23
N ILE A 110 8.45 -1.97 32.84
CA ILE A 110 7.73 -3.02 32.10
C ILE A 110 6.52 -2.43 31.39
N ILE A 111 5.70 -1.66 32.12
CA ILE A 111 4.48 -1.04 31.60
C ILE A 111 4.82 -0.08 30.46
N LEU A 112 5.80 0.81 30.65
CA LEU A 112 6.16 1.83 29.67
C LEU A 112 6.78 1.22 28.41
N CYS A 113 7.69 0.26 28.53
CA CYS A 113 8.23 -0.49 27.38
C CYS A 113 7.11 -1.20 26.61
N SER A 114 6.19 -1.85 27.33
CA SER A 114 5.07 -2.57 26.71
C SER A 114 4.10 -1.62 25.99
N LEU A 115 3.78 -0.48 26.61
CA LEU A 115 2.96 0.56 25.99
C LEU A 115 3.62 1.11 24.74
N TYR A 116 4.91 1.47 24.81
CA TYR A 116 5.67 1.97 23.66
C TYR A 116 5.61 0.99 22.48
N LEU A 117 5.96 -0.28 22.71
CA LEU A 117 5.92 -1.30 21.65
C LEU A 117 4.51 -1.58 21.14
N SER A 118 3.49 -1.47 22.00
CA SER A 118 2.09 -1.63 21.60
C SER A 118 1.62 -0.50 20.69
N PHE A 119 2.00 0.75 20.98
CA PHE A 119 1.69 1.89 20.11
C PHE A 119 2.35 1.76 18.74
N LEU A 120 3.61 1.31 18.69
CA LEU A 120 4.26 1.01 17.41
C LEU A 120 3.55 -0.12 16.64
N GLY A 121 3.13 -1.18 17.35
CA GLY A 121 2.38 -2.28 16.75
C GLY A 121 1.01 -1.86 16.20
N LEU A 122 0.28 -1.02 16.94
CA LEU A 122 -0.99 -0.43 16.50
C LEU A 122 -0.80 0.44 15.26
N GLY A 123 0.26 1.24 15.25
CA GLY A 123 0.67 2.02 14.09
C GLY A 123 0.80 1.21 12.82
N LYS A 124 1.53 0.10 12.93
CA LYS A 124 1.68 -0.86 11.83
C LYS A 124 0.32 -1.39 11.35
N GLN A 125 -0.56 -1.76 12.27
CA GLN A 125 -1.89 -2.25 11.91
C GLN A 125 -2.76 -1.18 11.25
N ILE A 126 -2.69 0.08 11.70
CA ILE A 126 -3.43 1.20 11.12
C ILE A 126 -2.90 1.51 9.72
N ALA A 127 -1.58 1.60 9.56
CA ALA A 127 -0.94 1.78 8.26
C ALA A 127 -1.39 0.68 7.29
N GLN A 128 -1.35 -0.59 7.71
CA GLN A 128 -1.79 -1.72 6.90
C GLN A 128 -3.31 -1.71 6.60
N LYS A 129 -4.16 -1.37 7.57
CA LYS A 129 -5.62 -1.35 7.40
C LYS A 129 -6.12 -0.18 6.54
N GLY A 130 -5.46 0.98 6.62
CA GLY A 130 -5.75 2.13 5.75
C GLY A 130 -5.55 1.84 4.26
N ILE A 131 -4.75 0.81 3.95
CA ILE A 131 -4.45 0.37 2.59
C ILE A 131 -5.40 -0.74 2.11
N ILE A 132 -5.93 -1.57 3.03
CA ILE A 132 -6.71 -2.77 2.71
C ILE A 132 -8.22 -2.52 2.63
N LYS A 133 -8.71 -1.30 2.92
CA LYS A 133 -10.09 -0.90 2.59
C LYS A 133 -10.13 0.12 1.45
N PRO A 134 -9.93 -0.29 0.17
CA PRO A 134 -10.72 0.35 -0.86
C PRO A 134 -12.18 0.02 -0.52
N LYS A 135 -12.97 1.05 -0.31
CA LYS A 135 -14.39 0.99 0.00
C LYS A 135 -15.14 0.36 -1.17
N SER A 136 -15.07 -0.97 -1.31
CA SER A 136 -16.06 -1.74 -2.07
C SER A 136 -17.34 -1.78 -1.26
N GLU A 137 -17.98 -0.63 -1.08
CA GLU A 137 -19.42 -0.64 -0.92
C GLU A 137 -19.94 -1.14 -2.27
N MET A 138 -20.18 -2.45 -2.32
CA MET A 138 -21.01 -3.08 -3.34
C MET A 138 -22.35 -2.35 -3.33
N ILE A 139 -22.47 -1.32 -4.15
CA ILE A 139 -23.78 -0.86 -4.58
C ILE A 139 -24.29 -1.98 -5.49
N SER A 140 -25.08 -2.89 -4.92
CA SER A 140 -25.94 -3.75 -5.72
C SER A 140 -27.02 -2.86 -6.33
N VAL A 141 -26.67 -2.12 -7.39
CA VAL A 141 -27.65 -1.41 -8.20
C VAL A 141 -28.48 -2.47 -8.90
N LYS A 142 -29.66 -2.75 -8.35
CA LYS A 142 -30.76 -3.31 -9.14
C LYS A 142 -31.02 -2.31 -10.27
N THR A 143 -30.53 -2.65 -11.47
CA THR A 143 -30.81 -1.93 -12.70
C THR A 143 -32.31 -1.83 -12.90
N LYS A 144 -32.87 -0.66 -12.62
CA LYS A 144 -34.21 -0.28 -13.04
C LYS A 144 -34.00 0.65 -14.23
N ASN A 145 -34.40 0.20 -15.42
CA ASN A 145 -34.42 0.99 -16.63
C ASN A 145 -35.21 2.28 -16.38
N GLN A 146 -34.50 3.40 -16.29
CA GLN A 146 -35.04 4.73 -16.55
C GLN A 146 -34.06 5.43 -17.46
N GLU A 147 -34.55 5.84 -18.63
CA GLU A 147 -33.85 6.68 -19.57
C GLU A 147 -33.53 8.04 -18.92
N PRO A 148 -32.26 8.49 -18.90
CA PRO A 148 -31.92 9.83 -18.44
C PRO A 148 -31.85 10.82 -19.61
N GLN A 149 -32.44 12.01 -19.39
CA GLN A 149 -32.11 13.23 -20.10
C GLN A 149 -30.79 13.83 -19.55
N PRO A 150 -30.01 14.59 -20.35
CA PRO A 150 -28.60 14.83 -20.07
C PRO A 150 -28.35 16.10 -19.23
N GLU A 151 -27.80 15.92 -18.02
CA GLU A 151 -26.95 16.91 -17.34
C GLU A 151 -25.47 16.55 -17.58
N LYS A 152 -24.90 17.18 -18.61
CA LYS A 152 -23.69 16.75 -19.36
C LYS A 152 -22.33 16.75 -18.61
N LYS A 153 -22.28 17.10 -17.33
CA LYS A 153 -21.00 17.25 -16.59
C LYS A 153 -20.74 16.17 -15.54
N GLU A 154 -21.77 15.61 -14.91
CA GLU A 154 -21.59 14.55 -13.91
C GLU A 154 -21.25 13.19 -14.57
N GLU A 155 -21.63 12.99 -15.84
CA GLU A 155 -21.43 11.76 -16.59
C GLU A 155 -19.94 11.43 -16.82
N ILE A 156 -19.09 12.41 -17.13
CA ILE A 156 -17.67 12.15 -17.44
C ILE A 156 -16.92 11.60 -16.20
N ILE A 157 -17.26 12.09 -15.00
CA ILE A 157 -16.57 11.71 -13.76
C ILE A 157 -16.91 10.28 -13.33
N GLU A 158 -18.20 9.92 -13.36
CA GLU A 158 -18.63 8.56 -13.04
C GLU A 158 -18.04 7.55 -14.04
N VAL A 159 -17.92 7.96 -15.29
CA VAL A 159 -17.37 7.13 -16.35
C VAL A 159 -15.83 6.99 -16.23
N VAL A 160 -15.11 8.00 -15.72
CA VAL A 160 -13.67 7.89 -15.39
C VAL A 160 -13.41 6.84 -14.31
N HIS A 161 -14.22 6.79 -13.25
CA HIS A 161 -14.05 5.74 -12.24
C HIS A 161 -14.29 4.34 -12.81
N SER A 162 -15.25 4.21 -13.74
CA SER A 162 -15.51 2.96 -14.44
C SER A 162 -14.28 2.47 -15.23
N ILE A 163 -13.57 3.33 -15.98
CA ILE A 163 -12.40 2.90 -16.76
C ILE A 163 -11.23 2.46 -15.87
N GLU A 164 -10.99 3.15 -14.75
CA GLU A 164 -9.93 2.81 -13.79
C GLU A 164 -10.12 1.38 -13.25
N ASP A 165 -11.34 1.04 -12.83
CA ASP A 165 -11.65 -0.28 -12.30
C ASP A 165 -11.53 -1.37 -13.35
N ARG A 166 -11.95 -1.11 -14.61
CA ARG A 166 -11.76 -2.08 -15.71
C ARG A 166 -10.27 -2.32 -15.98
N CYS A 167 -9.45 -1.28 -16.04
CA CYS A 167 -8.02 -1.41 -16.30
C CYS A 167 -7.30 -2.18 -15.18
N LYS A 168 -7.66 -1.93 -13.93
CA LYS A 168 -7.13 -2.69 -12.77
C LYS A 168 -7.52 -4.16 -12.85
N ALA A 169 -8.78 -4.46 -13.19
CA ALA A 169 -9.25 -5.84 -13.32
C ALA A 169 -8.51 -6.60 -14.43
N ILE A 170 -8.30 -5.96 -15.59
CA ILE A 170 -7.50 -6.52 -16.69
C ILE A 170 -6.06 -6.82 -16.21
N ASN A 171 -5.41 -5.87 -15.56
CA ASN A 171 -4.06 -6.05 -15.01
C ASN A 171 -3.97 -7.21 -14.00
N PHE A 172 -5.03 -7.41 -13.21
CA PHE A 172 -5.09 -8.50 -12.24
C PHE A 172 -5.18 -9.87 -12.92
N VAL A 173 -6.03 -10.01 -13.94
CA VAL A 173 -6.17 -11.22 -14.77
C VAL A 173 -4.83 -11.56 -15.44
N ILE A 174 -4.17 -10.59 -16.08
CA ILE A 174 -2.82 -10.78 -16.66
C ILE A 174 -1.83 -11.33 -15.64
N GLY A 175 -1.86 -10.78 -14.42
CA GLY A 175 -0.96 -11.20 -13.35
C GLY A 175 -1.15 -12.65 -12.91
N ARG A 176 -2.39 -13.17 -12.98
CA ARG A 176 -2.71 -14.57 -12.67
C ARG A 176 -2.37 -15.49 -13.83
N VAL A 177 -2.80 -15.16 -15.04
CA VAL A 177 -2.59 -16.00 -16.24
C VAL A 177 -1.11 -16.04 -16.62
N TYR A 178 -0.48 -14.89 -16.85
CA TYR A 178 0.94 -14.79 -17.24
C TYR A 178 1.89 -14.67 -16.03
N GLY A 179 1.51 -15.21 -14.87
CA GLY A 179 2.32 -15.20 -13.66
C GLY A 179 3.51 -16.18 -13.70
N LYS A 180 4.46 -16.02 -12.77
CA LYS A 180 5.63 -16.91 -12.65
C LYS A 180 5.25 -18.39 -12.50
N ALA A 181 4.11 -18.68 -11.87
CA ALA A 181 3.59 -20.05 -11.69
C ALA A 181 3.26 -20.76 -13.01
N HIS A 182 2.91 -19.99 -14.05
CA HIS A 182 2.63 -20.47 -15.41
C HIS A 182 3.82 -20.23 -16.35
N GLY A 183 5.01 -19.92 -15.82
CA GLY A 183 6.22 -19.66 -16.62
C GLY A 183 6.24 -18.30 -17.32
N GLY A 184 5.29 -17.40 -17.04
CA GLY A 184 5.28 -16.06 -17.60
C GLY A 184 6.40 -15.17 -17.05
N THR A 185 7.01 -14.37 -17.91
CA THR A 185 8.07 -13.43 -17.55
C THR A 185 7.51 -12.08 -17.11
N GLU A 186 8.34 -11.27 -16.45
CA GLU A 186 7.98 -9.88 -16.15
C GLU A 186 7.80 -9.04 -17.42
N GLU A 187 8.60 -9.29 -18.46
CA GLU A 187 8.50 -8.61 -19.75
C GLU A 187 7.13 -8.88 -20.40
N MET A 188 6.67 -10.13 -20.45
CA MET A 188 5.34 -10.47 -21.01
C MET A 188 4.22 -9.73 -20.28
N ARG A 189 4.25 -9.75 -18.95
CA ARG A 189 3.24 -9.03 -18.14
C ARG A 189 3.32 -7.53 -18.37
N ARG A 190 4.52 -6.94 -18.45
CA ARG A 190 4.71 -5.51 -18.73
C ARG A 190 4.20 -5.13 -20.14
N THR A 191 4.40 -5.99 -21.12
CA THR A 191 3.91 -5.79 -22.50
C THR A 191 2.39 -5.70 -22.57
N LEU A 192 1.65 -6.49 -21.79
CA LEU A 192 0.19 -6.44 -21.77
C LEU A 192 -0.39 -5.44 -20.76
N ARG A 193 0.27 -5.28 -19.61
CA ARG A 193 -0.21 -4.46 -18.49
C ARG A 193 -0.48 -3.02 -18.94
N ILE A 194 -1.67 -2.53 -18.61
CA ILE A 194 -2.06 -1.14 -18.76
C ILE A 194 -1.36 -0.34 -17.66
N ASP A 195 -0.57 0.68 -18.06
CA ASP A 195 0.19 1.49 -17.12
C ASP A 195 -0.76 2.26 -16.19
N PRO A 196 -0.57 2.18 -14.86
CA PRO A 196 -1.35 2.96 -13.90
C PRO A 196 -1.37 4.47 -14.18
N VAL A 197 -0.30 5.01 -14.75
CA VAL A 197 -0.22 6.43 -15.11
C VAL A 197 -1.34 6.80 -16.09
N LEU A 198 -1.69 5.92 -17.03
CA LEU A 198 -2.70 6.22 -18.05
C LEU A 198 -4.11 6.36 -17.46
N TYR A 199 -4.55 5.41 -16.65
CA TYR A 199 -5.90 5.46 -16.09
C TYR A 199 -6.00 6.34 -14.83
N ASN A 200 -4.90 6.61 -14.12
CA ASN A 200 -4.90 7.55 -13.00
C ASN A 200 -4.85 9.00 -13.46
N ALA A 201 -4.30 9.29 -14.64
CA ALA A 201 -4.23 10.66 -15.17
C ALA A 201 -5.61 11.32 -15.24
N PHE A 202 -6.69 10.56 -15.48
CA PHE A 202 -8.04 11.12 -15.48
C PHE A 202 -8.46 11.74 -14.13
N ASN A 203 -7.95 11.22 -13.01
CA ASN A 203 -8.23 11.79 -11.69
C ASN A 203 -7.56 13.17 -11.52
N GLU A 204 -6.38 13.38 -12.14
CA GLU A 204 -5.66 14.66 -12.10
C GLU A 204 -6.31 15.73 -13.01
N LEU A 205 -7.06 15.28 -14.02
CA LEU A 205 -7.73 16.14 -15.00
C LEU A 205 -9.15 16.53 -14.59
N LYS A 206 -9.68 15.91 -13.54
CA LYS A 206 -11.07 16.07 -13.08
C LYS A 206 -11.44 17.52 -12.75
N ASP A 207 -10.52 18.27 -12.16
CA ASP A 207 -10.76 19.64 -11.69
C ASP A 207 -10.28 20.70 -12.70
N GLN A 208 -9.78 20.28 -13.87
CA GLN A 208 -9.23 21.17 -14.89
C GLN A 208 -10.28 21.52 -15.95
N ASN A 209 -10.11 22.67 -16.60
CA ASN A 209 -10.97 23.08 -17.71
C ASN A 209 -10.77 22.11 -18.89
N ILE A 210 -11.84 21.43 -19.32
CA ILE A 210 -11.80 20.41 -20.38
C ILE A 210 -11.13 20.94 -21.65
N GLU A 211 -11.38 22.19 -22.05
CA GLU A 211 -10.78 22.77 -23.26
C GLU A 211 -9.25 22.89 -23.17
N GLU A 212 -8.70 23.11 -21.98
CA GLU A 212 -7.26 23.23 -21.76
C GLU A 212 -6.56 21.87 -21.76
N VAL A 213 -7.27 20.81 -21.31
CA VAL A 213 -6.71 19.46 -21.17
C VAL A 213 -7.14 18.49 -22.28
N LYS A 214 -7.97 18.95 -23.22
CA LYS A 214 -8.59 18.14 -24.29
C LYS A 214 -7.58 17.28 -25.05
N ASP A 215 -6.50 17.89 -25.53
CA ASP A 215 -5.46 17.20 -26.28
C ASP A 215 -4.72 16.16 -25.43
N HIS A 216 -4.55 16.45 -24.14
CA HIS A 216 -3.94 15.51 -23.20
C HIS A 216 -4.85 14.30 -22.95
N ILE A 217 -6.16 14.53 -22.75
CA ILE A 217 -7.16 13.46 -22.61
C ILE A 217 -7.18 12.59 -23.87
N LYS A 218 -7.23 13.19 -25.07
CA LYS A 218 -7.18 12.45 -26.34
C LYS A 218 -5.96 11.55 -26.42
N LYS A 219 -4.78 12.08 -26.09
CA LYS A 219 -3.53 11.32 -26.07
C LYS A 219 -3.58 10.12 -25.11
N ILE A 220 -4.15 10.30 -23.91
CA ILE A 220 -4.31 9.20 -22.95
C ILE A 220 -5.25 8.12 -23.51
N LEU A 221 -6.38 8.52 -24.08
CA LEU A 221 -7.38 7.61 -24.66
C LEU A 221 -6.80 6.82 -25.85
N ASP A 222 -6.04 7.48 -26.72
CA ASP A 222 -5.36 6.82 -27.85
C ASP A 222 -4.32 5.79 -27.39
N LEU A 223 -3.55 6.11 -26.34
CA LEU A 223 -2.60 5.18 -25.73
C LEU A 223 -3.31 3.97 -25.10
N LEU A 224 -4.45 4.20 -24.43
CA LEU A 224 -5.26 3.12 -23.87
C LEU A 224 -5.86 2.25 -24.97
N LEU A 225 -6.42 2.81 -26.04
CA LEU A 225 -6.94 2.05 -27.17
C LEU A 225 -5.86 1.22 -27.86
N SER A 226 -4.68 1.82 -28.09
CA SER A 226 -3.53 1.11 -28.66
C SER A 226 -3.12 -0.07 -27.79
N LYS A 227 -3.20 0.08 -26.47
CA LYS A 227 -2.91 -0.99 -25.52
C LYS A 227 -3.98 -2.08 -25.52
N LEU A 228 -5.26 -1.69 -25.53
CA LEU A 228 -6.41 -2.61 -25.58
C LEU A 228 -6.45 -3.40 -26.90
N ALA A 229 -5.97 -2.83 -28.00
CA ALA A 229 -5.86 -3.53 -29.28
C ALA A 229 -4.89 -4.72 -29.26
N LEU A 230 -3.91 -4.75 -28.34
CA LEU A 230 -2.98 -5.88 -28.22
C LEU A 230 -3.66 -7.18 -27.82
N TYR A 231 -4.81 -7.11 -27.16
CA TYR A 231 -5.51 -8.30 -26.65
C TYR A 231 -6.18 -9.11 -27.77
N ASP A 232 -6.48 -8.46 -28.90
CA ASP A 232 -7.03 -9.08 -30.11
C ASP A 232 -5.95 -9.72 -31.00
N LEU A 233 -4.67 -9.48 -30.71
CA LEU A 233 -3.55 -10.04 -31.46
C LEU A 233 -3.18 -11.45 -30.95
N PRO A 234 -2.65 -12.32 -31.82
CA PRO A 234 -2.03 -13.58 -31.41
C PRO A 234 -0.88 -13.36 -30.41
N GLU A 235 -0.70 -14.29 -29.47
CA GLU A 235 0.42 -14.26 -28.52
C GLU A 235 1.78 -14.12 -29.22
N SER A 236 1.97 -14.81 -30.35
CA SER A 236 3.17 -14.78 -31.18
C SER A 236 3.47 -13.40 -31.79
N ALA A 237 2.44 -12.57 -31.98
CA ALA A 237 2.61 -11.19 -32.46
C ALA A 237 2.93 -10.21 -31.32
N VAL A 238 2.55 -10.55 -30.09
CA VAL A 238 2.71 -9.68 -28.91
C VAL A 238 3.99 -9.99 -28.14
N PHE A 239 4.37 -11.27 -28.06
CA PHE A 239 5.50 -11.75 -27.29
C PHE A 239 6.66 -12.18 -28.18
N LYS A 240 7.89 -11.88 -27.76
CA LYS A 240 9.11 -12.36 -28.43
C LYS A 240 9.25 -13.88 -28.38
N SER A 241 8.74 -14.51 -27.31
CA SER A 241 8.80 -15.96 -27.13
C SER A 241 7.72 -16.41 -26.13
N THR A 242 7.06 -17.53 -26.44
CA THR A 242 6.06 -18.19 -25.60
C THR A 242 6.54 -19.54 -25.03
N ALA A 243 7.77 -19.96 -25.37
CA ALA A 243 8.32 -21.29 -25.03
C ALA A 243 8.46 -21.55 -23.51
N GLY A 244 8.47 -20.50 -22.70
CA GLY A 244 8.52 -20.59 -21.24
C GLY A 244 7.18 -20.88 -20.56
N LEU A 245 6.06 -20.65 -21.26
CA LEU A 245 4.72 -20.80 -20.69
C LEU A 245 4.35 -22.27 -20.48
N LYS A 246 3.79 -22.58 -19.31
CA LYS A 246 3.40 -23.93 -18.91
C LYS A 246 2.05 -23.89 -18.20
N LYS A 247 1.29 -24.99 -18.32
CA LYS A 247 -0.01 -25.17 -17.63
C LYS A 247 -1.03 -24.08 -17.96
N LEU A 248 -1.02 -23.61 -19.21
CA LEU A 248 -2.06 -22.75 -19.76
C LEU A 248 -2.77 -23.50 -20.88
N GLU A 249 -4.09 -23.37 -20.94
CA GLU A 249 -4.90 -23.78 -22.08
C GLU A 249 -4.67 -22.78 -23.22
N ARG A 250 -3.74 -23.10 -24.13
CA ARG A 250 -3.34 -22.29 -25.29
C ARG A 250 -2.65 -23.15 -26.35
N ASP A 251 -2.56 -22.64 -27.57
CA ASP A 251 -1.72 -23.24 -28.62
C ASP A 251 -0.22 -22.96 -28.40
N GLU A 252 0.64 -23.99 -28.48
CA GLU A 252 2.06 -23.88 -28.11
C GLU A 252 2.82 -22.85 -28.95
N ASP A 253 2.45 -22.72 -30.24
CA ASP A 253 3.01 -21.77 -31.20
C ASP A 253 2.61 -20.30 -30.94
N GLY A 254 1.66 -20.06 -30.03
CA GLY A 254 1.14 -18.73 -29.73
C GLY A 254 0.24 -18.17 -30.83
N SER A 255 -0.46 -19.04 -31.57
CA SER A 255 -1.45 -18.65 -32.58
C SER A 255 -2.77 -18.17 -31.96
N ASP A 256 -3.11 -18.65 -30.75
CA ASP A 256 -4.23 -18.14 -29.95
C ASP A 256 -4.09 -16.63 -29.68
N LYS A 257 -5.22 -15.92 -29.72
CA LYS A 257 -5.27 -14.51 -29.31
C LYS A 257 -5.05 -14.38 -27.81
N VAL A 258 -4.40 -13.30 -27.40
CA VAL A 258 -4.16 -13.01 -25.98
C VAL A 258 -5.47 -13.05 -25.17
N ILE A 259 -6.55 -12.45 -25.66
CA ILE A 259 -7.85 -12.43 -24.96
C ILE A 259 -8.44 -13.84 -24.77
N ASP A 260 -8.27 -14.73 -25.75
CA ASP A 260 -8.79 -16.09 -25.68
C ASP A 260 -8.01 -16.92 -24.65
N VAL A 261 -6.68 -16.75 -24.61
CA VAL A 261 -5.84 -17.37 -23.56
C VAL A 261 -6.25 -16.86 -22.18
N LEU A 262 -6.51 -15.56 -22.01
CA LEU A 262 -6.98 -15.03 -20.72
C LEU A 262 -8.32 -15.63 -20.29
N LEU A 263 -9.27 -15.80 -21.23
CA LEU A 263 -10.60 -16.36 -20.97
C LEU A 263 -10.57 -17.85 -20.62
N LYS A 264 -9.72 -18.64 -21.30
CA LYS A 264 -9.59 -20.08 -21.02
C LYS A 264 -8.98 -20.33 -19.64
N ASN A 265 -8.10 -19.44 -19.17
CA ASN A 265 -7.27 -19.66 -17.99
C ASN A 265 -7.69 -18.87 -16.74
N ASP A 266 -8.73 -18.03 -16.82
CA ASP A 266 -9.22 -17.22 -15.72
C ASP A 266 -10.76 -17.15 -15.71
N LYS A 267 -11.36 -17.15 -14.52
CA LYS A 267 -12.83 -17.13 -14.37
C LYS A 267 -13.41 -15.72 -14.40
N ASP A 268 -12.60 -14.69 -14.26
CA ASP A 268 -13.07 -13.31 -14.31
C ASP A 268 -13.49 -12.95 -15.74
N PRO A 269 -14.55 -12.13 -15.92
CA PRO A 269 -15.08 -11.77 -17.23
C PRO A 269 -14.20 -10.71 -17.94
N VAL A 270 -12.94 -11.06 -18.20
CA VAL A 270 -11.91 -10.15 -18.74
C VAL A 270 -12.32 -9.52 -20.07
N LYS A 271 -13.03 -10.26 -20.92
CA LYS A 271 -13.57 -9.76 -22.18
C LYS A 271 -14.55 -8.60 -21.96
N ASN A 272 -15.44 -8.72 -20.98
CA ASN A 272 -16.37 -7.62 -20.65
C ASN A 272 -15.62 -6.38 -20.17
N TYR A 273 -14.48 -6.55 -19.49
CA TYR A 273 -13.65 -5.42 -19.06
C TYR A 273 -12.96 -4.72 -20.24
N ILE A 274 -12.40 -5.50 -21.17
CA ILE A 274 -11.74 -4.99 -22.39
C ILE A 274 -12.75 -4.30 -23.31
N ASP A 275 -13.88 -4.94 -23.57
CA ASP A 275 -14.94 -4.42 -24.45
C ASP A 275 -15.52 -3.12 -23.87
N ALA A 276 -15.80 -3.07 -22.57
CA ALA A 276 -16.30 -1.86 -21.91
C ALA A 276 -15.27 -0.72 -21.95
N ALA A 277 -14.00 -1.00 -21.62
CA ALA A 277 -12.94 0.01 -21.68
C ALA A 277 -12.72 0.53 -23.12
N THR A 278 -12.78 -0.35 -24.11
CA THR A 278 -12.63 0.01 -25.53
C THR A 278 -13.81 0.86 -26.02
N SER A 279 -15.04 0.45 -25.71
CA SER A 279 -16.25 1.20 -26.06
C SER A 279 -16.22 2.59 -25.45
N PHE A 280 -15.84 2.69 -24.17
CA PHE A 280 -15.70 3.97 -23.50
C PHE A 280 -14.66 4.86 -24.18
N CYS A 281 -13.45 4.36 -24.43
CA CYS A 281 -12.40 5.19 -25.03
C CYS A 281 -12.81 5.72 -26.42
N LYS A 282 -13.48 4.87 -27.22
CA LYS A 282 -14.00 5.28 -28.53
C LYS A 282 -15.09 6.34 -28.43
N GLN A 283 -16.02 6.17 -27.49
CA GLN A 283 -17.08 7.16 -27.27
C GLN A 283 -16.51 8.49 -26.78
N ALA A 284 -15.63 8.46 -25.77
CA ALA A 284 -15.00 9.66 -25.22
C ALA A 284 -14.19 10.42 -26.28
N LEU A 285 -13.41 9.72 -27.12
CA LEU A 285 -12.70 10.34 -28.24
C LEU A 285 -13.65 10.99 -29.26
N LYS A 286 -14.76 10.31 -29.57
CA LYS A 286 -15.77 10.86 -30.49
C LYS A 286 -16.36 12.16 -29.93
N GLU A 287 -16.77 12.16 -28.66
CA GLU A 287 -17.33 13.35 -28.00
C GLU A 287 -16.32 14.51 -27.94
N LEU A 288 -15.05 14.22 -27.67
CA LEU A 288 -13.97 15.22 -27.67
C LEU A 288 -13.60 15.74 -29.08
N ASN A 289 -14.02 15.07 -30.15
CA ASN A 289 -13.80 15.53 -31.52
C ASN A 289 -14.98 16.33 -32.09
N GLU A 290 -16.18 16.15 -31.54
CA GLU A 290 -17.40 16.86 -31.95
C GLU A 290 -17.59 18.21 -31.24
N GLN A 291 -16.90 18.41 -30.11
CA GLN A 291 -16.74 19.71 -29.43
C GLN A 291 -15.62 20.53 -30.08
#